data_AF-A0A9E1MVK4-F1
#
_entry.id   AF-A0A9E1MVK4-F1
#
_cell.length_a   1.000
_cell.length_b   1.000
_cell.length_c   1.000
_cell.angle_alpha   90.00
_cell.angle_beta   90.00
_cell.angle_gamma   90.00
#
_symmetry.space_group_name_H-M   'P 1'
#
loop_
_entity.id
_entity.type
_entity.pdbx_description
1 polymer ?
#
loop_
_entity_poly.entity_id
_entity_poly.type
_entity_poly.pdbx_seq_one_letter_code
_entity_poly.pdbx_strand_id
1 'polypeptide(L)'
;MPVSPREPAGPQVAIVGLVAVFLMVELPLVYVVPRTNSALLIGLYSGLFLLYFALIRLAHPRRDHWLILGAAIVFRLVLVGAVPNLSDDFYRFIWDGYHSQWGLDPFTILPAESFGTLSPERASLVEHAFENMNSQGYYTVYPPLLQCIFRLAAWVAPESWRLQIAIMKLFILAAEVGSIWLLCRLAKDRYHWAVWLYALNPLVIVELTGALHFEAL
;
A
#
# COMPACT_ATOMS: atom_id res chain seq x y z
N MET A 1 -4.61 47.44 27.16
CA MET A 1 -4.52 46.80 25.82
C MET A 1 -5.71 45.87 25.67
N PRO A 2 -6.58 46.04 24.67
CA PRO A 2 -7.64 45.08 24.42
C PRO A 2 -6.99 43.78 23.94
N VAL A 3 -7.25 42.69 24.65
CA VAL A 3 -6.88 41.34 24.22
C VAL A 3 -7.71 41.05 22.97
N SER A 4 -7.04 40.93 21.81
CA SER A 4 -7.67 40.47 20.58
C SER A 4 -8.47 39.19 20.88
N PRO A 5 -9.74 39.08 20.43
CA PRO A 5 -10.45 37.82 20.51
C PRO A 5 -9.60 36.74 19.83
N ARG A 6 -9.39 35.60 20.49
CA ARG A 6 -8.81 34.44 19.80
C ARG A 6 -9.79 34.10 18.67
N GLU A 7 -9.35 34.19 17.42
CA GLU A 7 -10.12 33.68 16.31
C GLU A 7 -10.51 32.22 16.62
N PRO A 8 -11.77 31.81 16.35
CA PRO A 8 -12.15 30.41 16.49
C PRO A 8 -11.14 29.56 15.72
N ALA A 9 -10.72 28.43 16.29
CA ALA A 9 -9.76 27.52 15.67
C ALA A 9 -10.12 27.36 14.18
N GLY A 10 -9.24 27.89 13.31
CA GLY A 10 -9.57 28.06 11.90
C GLY A 10 -9.86 26.73 11.20
N PRO A 11 -10.37 26.76 9.96
CA PRO A 11 -10.75 25.54 9.23
C PRO A 11 -9.60 24.52 9.11
N GLN A 12 -8.34 24.98 9.18
CA GLN A 12 -7.16 24.11 9.17
C GLN A 12 -7.06 23.18 10.38
N VAL A 13 -7.49 23.61 11.57
CA VAL A 13 -7.50 22.75 12.76
C VAL A 13 -8.47 21.59 12.57
N ALA A 14 -9.63 21.86 11.97
CA ALA A 14 -10.60 20.81 11.62
C ALA A 14 -10.03 19.84 10.57
N ILE A 15 -9.33 20.31 9.54
CA ILE A 15 -8.69 19.44 8.54
C ILE A 15 -7.63 18.54 9.18
N VAL A 16 -6.75 19.09 10.03
CA VAL A 16 -5.73 18.30 10.75
C VAL A 16 -6.39 17.25 11.64
N GLY A 17 -7.48 17.60 12.32
CA GLY A 17 -8.28 16.65 13.10
C GLY A 17 -8.84 15.51 12.24
N LEU A 18 -9.42 15.83 11.07
CA LEU A 18 -9.94 14.83 10.14
C LEU A 18 -8.84 13.92 9.59
N VAL A 19 -7.65 14.47 9.27
CA VAL A 19 -6.48 13.69 8.84
C VAL A 19 -6.04 12.72 9.94
N ALA A 20 -5.98 13.18 11.19
CA ALA A 20 -5.63 12.32 12.32
C ALA A 20 -6.66 11.19 12.52
N VAL A 21 -7.96 11.50 12.44
CA VAL A 21 -9.03 10.49 12.54
C VAL A 21 -8.96 9.50 11.37
N PHE A 22 -8.67 9.97 10.15
CA PHE A 22 -8.48 9.09 8.99
C PHE A 22 -7.39 8.06 9.26
N LEU A 23 -6.22 8.51 9.73
CA LEU A 23 -5.11 7.63 10.10
C LEU A 23 -5.50 6.65 11.23
N MET A 24 -6.23 7.13 12.25
CA MET A 24 -6.71 6.28 13.35
C MET A 24 -7.67 5.17 12.89
N VAL A 25 -8.41 5.37 11.80
CA VAL A 25 -9.31 4.36 11.21
C VAL A 25 -8.55 3.45 10.24
N GLU A 26 -7.61 3.99 9.46
CA GLU A 26 -6.80 3.25 8.49
C GLU A 26 -5.87 2.22 9.15
N LEU A 27 -5.20 2.60 10.24
CA LEU A 27 -4.25 1.72 10.91
C LEU A 27 -4.87 0.39 11.37
N PRO A 28 -5.97 0.35 12.13
CA PRO A 28 -6.58 -0.93 12.52
C PRO A 28 -7.12 -1.71 11.31
N LEU A 29 -7.65 -1.03 10.28
CA LEU A 29 -8.12 -1.68 9.04
C LEU A 29 -6.99 -2.52 8.42
N VAL A 30 -5.79 -1.97 8.31
CA VAL A 30 -4.66 -2.65 7.64
C VAL A 30 -3.90 -3.59 8.58
N TYR A 31 -3.63 -3.18 9.81
CA TYR A 31 -2.73 -3.90 10.72
C TYR A 31 -3.41 -4.96 11.58
N VAL A 32 -4.73 -4.88 11.78
CA VAL A 32 -5.43 -5.65 12.83
C VAL A 32 -6.58 -6.46 12.27
N VAL A 33 -7.45 -5.86 11.46
CA VAL A 33 -8.73 -6.48 11.08
C VAL A 33 -8.52 -7.61 10.07
N PRO A 34 -8.84 -8.87 10.41
CA PRO A 34 -8.69 -9.99 9.48
C PRO A 34 -9.57 -9.83 8.24
N ARG A 35 -9.06 -10.23 7.06
CA ARG A 35 -9.81 -10.15 5.78
C ARG A 35 -11.17 -10.86 5.77
N THR A 36 -11.37 -11.83 6.66
CA THR A 36 -12.63 -12.58 6.80
C THR A 36 -13.72 -11.81 7.55
N ASN A 37 -13.39 -10.72 8.25
CA ASN A 37 -14.37 -9.92 8.99
C ASN A 37 -15.02 -8.86 8.10
N SER A 38 -15.85 -9.30 7.15
CA SER A 38 -16.46 -8.42 6.14
C SER A 38 -17.28 -7.27 6.74
N ALA A 39 -18.00 -7.51 7.84
CA ALA A 39 -18.81 -6.47 8.48
C ALA A 39 -17.96 -5.31 9.01
N LEU A 40 -16.86 -5.62 9.70
CA LEU A 40 -15.95 -4.60 10.23
C LEU A 40 -15.19 -3.90 9.09
N LEU A 41 -14.76 -4.63 8.06
CA LEU A 41 -14.09 -4.05 6.90
C LEU A 41 -15.00 -3.05 6.17
N ILE A 42 -16.26 -3.43 5.90
CA ILE A 42 -17.25 -2.54 5.27
C ILE A 42 -17.47 -1.29 6.14
N GLY A 43 -17.59 -1.46 7.47
CA GLY A 43 -17.75 -0.35 8.40
C GLY A 43 -16.57 0.63 8.38
N LEU A 44 -15.35 0.12 8.46
CA LEU A 44 -14.13 0.94 8.44
C LEU A 44 -13.90 1.62 7.09
N TYR A 45 -14.07 0.90 5.96
CA TYR A 45 -14.00 1.52 4.64
C TYR A 45 -15.06 2.60 4.45
N SER A 46 -16.31 2.35 4.89
CA SER A 46 -17.37 3.38 4.84
C SER A 46 -16.98 4.62 5.65
N GLY A 47 -16.41 4.42 6.85
CA GLY A 47 -15.87 5.50 7.67
C GLY A 47 -14.76 6.29 6.96
N LEU A 48 -13.79 5.60 6.37
CA LEU A 48 -12.71 6.24 5.59
C LEU A 48 -13.26 7.01 4.40
N PHE A 49 -14.26 6.49 3.68
CA PHE A 49 -14.90 7.21 2.58
C PHE A 49 -15.65 8.46 3.06
N LEU A 50 -16.34 8.41 4.20
CA LEU A 50 -16.97 9.59 4.79
C LEU A 50 -15.94 10.66 5.16
N LEU A 51 -14.82 10.27 5.78
CA LEU A 51 -13.73 11.18 6.12
C LEU A 51 -13.06 11.76 4.87
N TYR A 52 -12.81 10.93 3.86
CA TYR A 52 -12.33 11.34 2.54
C TYR A 52 -13.23 12.40 1.89
N PHE A 53 -14.55 12.15 1.85
CA PHE A 53 -15.52 13.12 1.32
C PHE A 53 -15.53 14.41 2.14
N ALA A 54 -15.46 14.32 3.48
CA ALA A 54 -15.40 15.49 4.35
C ALA A 54 -14.13 16.32 4.09
N LEU A 55 -12.97 15.69 3.98
CA LEU A 55 -11.69 16.35 3.67
C LEU A 55 -11.75 17.11 2.35
N ILE A 56 -12.25 16.48 1.27
CA ILE A 56 -12.39 17.14 -0.04
C ILE A 56 -13.35 18.33 0.02
N ARG A 57 -14.43 18.23 0.79
CA ARG A 57 -15.45 19.29 0.88
C ARG A 57 -15.03 20.47 1.75
N LEU A 58 -14.28 20.24 2.83
CA LEU A 58 -13.87 21.29 3.76
C LEU A 58 -12.56 21.96 3.36
N ALA A 59 -11.64 21.24 2.71
CA ALA A 59 -10.31 21.75 2.40
C ALA A 59 -10.37 22.84 1.33
N HIS A 60 -9.65 23.94 1.56
CA HIS A 60 -9.57 25.03 0.61
C HIS A 60 -8.47 24.75 -0.45
N PRO A 61 -8.79 24.75 -1.76
CA PRO A 61 -7.90 24.33 -2.85
C PRO A 61 -6.49 24.88 -2.87
N ARG A 62 -6.31 26.16 -2.50
CA ARG A 62 -4.99 26.81 -2.50
C ARG A 62 -4.28 26.76 -1.15
N ARG A 63 -5.06 26.79 -0.07
CA ARG A 63 -4.52 26.95 1.29
C ARG A 63 -4.08 25.61 1.86
N ASP A 64 -4.88 24.58 1.61
CA ASP A 64 -4.73 23.28 2.28
C ASP A 64 -4.12 22.23 1.33
N HIS A 65 -3.79 22.59 0.09
CA HIS A 65 -3.27 21.67 -0.93
C HIS A 65 -2.10 20.84 -0.46
N TRP A 66 -1.04 21.49 0.03
CA TRP A 66 0.17 20.81 0.45
C TRP A 66 -0.03 19.99 1.73
N LEU A 67 -0.96 20.41 2.59
CA LEU A 67 -1.34 19.65 3.77
C LEU A 67 -2.07 18.36 3.38
N ILE A 68 -3.00 18.44 2.42
CA ILE A 68 -3.72 17.28 1.89
C ILE A 68 -2.78 16.30 1.17
N LEU A 69 -1.87 16.81 0.32
CA LEU A 69 -0.88 15.96 -0.34
C LEU A 69 0.09 15.34 0.66
N GLY A 70 0.57 16.11 1.63
CA GLY A 70 1.41 15.61 2.72
C GLY A 70 0.73 14.49 3.50
N ALA A 71 -0.55 14.67 3.85
CA ALA A 71 -1.35 13.64 4.51
C ALA A 71 -1.48 12.37 3.66
N ALA A 72 -1.78 12.51 2.36
CA ALA A 72 -1.88 11.40 1.43
C ALA A 72 -0.58 10.57 1.33
N ILE A 73 0.59 11.23 1.38
CA ILE A 73 1.89 10.54 1.42
C ILE A 73 2.13 9.88 2.77
N VAL A 74 1.79 10.54 3.88
CA VAL A 74 1.92 9.96 5.23
C VAL A 74 1.06 8.70 5.38
N PHE A 75 -0.19 8.72 4.90
CA PHE A 75 -1.07 7.55 4.89
C PHE A 75 -0.41 6.36 4.19
N ARG A 76 0.18 6.57 3.01
CA ARG A 76 0.93 5.49 2.33
C ARG A 76 2.20 5.07 3.07
N LEU A 77 2.98 6.03 3.58
CA LEU A 77 4.26 5.78 4.22
C LEU A 77 4.10 4.89 5.47
N VAL A 78 3.07 5.13 6.28
CA VAL A 78 2.81 4.27 7.46
C VAL A 78 2.46 2.84 7.06
N LEU A 79 1.95 2.59 5.86
CA LEU A 79 1.59 1.24 5.38
C LEU A 79 2.77 0.44 4.82
N VAL A 80 3.93 1.07 4.59
CA VAL A 80 5.17 0.37 4.19
C VAL A 80 5.59 -0.66 5.23
N GLY A 81 5.38 -0.37 6.51
CA GLY A 81 5.65 -1.31 7.62
C GLY A 81 4.61 -2.40 7.81
N ALA A 82 3.48 -2.34 7.09
CA ALA A 82 2.40 -3.31 7.25
C ALA A 82 2.71 -4.61 6.52
N VAL A 83 2.38 -5.73 7.15
CA VAL A 83 2.26 -7.01 6.46
C VAL A 83 0.87 -7.04 5.81
N PRO A 84 0.75 -7.38 4.50
CA PRO A 84 -0.55 -7.50 3.86
C PRO A 84 -1.45 -8.47 4.61
N ASN A 85 -2.61 -7.98 5.02
CA ASN A 85 -3.64 -8.77 5.71
C ASN A 85 -4.88 -8.98 4.83
N LEU A 86 -5.04 -8.14 3.80
CA LEU A 86 -6.17 -8.17 2.87
C LEU A 86 -5.90 -9.03 1.62
N SER A 87 -4.64 -9.33 1.33
CA SER A 87 -4.19 -10.20 0.24
C SER A 87 -3.14 -11.21 0.72
N ASP A 88 -3.09 -12.37 0.05
CA ASP A 88 -2.09 -13.43 0.22
C ASP A 88 -1.10 -13.50 -0.97
N ASP A 89 -1.24 -12.63 -1.98
CA ASP A 89 -0.38 -12.64 -3.17
C ASP A 89 1.10 -12.42 -2.85
N PHE A 90 1.40 -11.74 -1.73
CA PHE A 90 2.78 -11.52 -1.31
C PHE A 90 3.57 -12.80 -1.04
N TYR A 91 2.90 -13.90 -0.68
CA TYR A 91 3.56 -15.20 -0.58
C TYR A 91 4.06 -15.67 -1.95
N ARG A 92 3.27 -15.45 -3.00
CA ARG A 92 3.67 -15.75 -4.38
C ARG A 92 4.84 -14.87 -4.83
N PHE A 93 4.85 -13.58 -4.46
CA PHE A 93 5.96 -12.67 -4.76
C PHE A 93 7.26 -13.13 -4.13
N ILE A 94 7.22 -13.51 -2.85
CA ILE A 94 8.39 -14.01 -2.12
C ILE A 94 8.93 -15.29 -2.78
N TRP A 95 8.04 -16.25 -3.06
CA TRP A 95 8.38 -17.50 -3.72
C TRP A 95 9.06 -17.27 -5.08
N ASP A 96 8.43 -16.46 -5.94
CA ASP A 96 8.94 -16.12 -7.27
C ASP A 96 10.31 -15.42 -7.20
N GLY A 97 10.52 -14.59 -6.18
CA GLY A 97 11.79 -13.94 -5.89
C GLY A 97 12.93 -14.94 -5.66
N TYR A 98 12.70 -15.96 -4.83
CA TYR A 98 13.70 -17.00 -4.59
C TYR A 98 13.90 -17.93 -5.78
N HIS A 99 12.82 -18.37 -6.44
CA HIS A 99 12.90 -19.13 -7.69
C HIS A 99 13.79 -18.43 -8.72
N SER A 100 13.56 -17.14 -8.95
CA SER A 100 14.35 -16.35 -9.87
C SER A 100 15.82 -16.21 -9.45
N GLN A 101 16.15 -16.27 -8.16
CA GLN A 101 17.53 -16.27 -7.68
C GLN A 101 18.25 -17.58 -7.92
N TRP A 102 17.54 -18.70 -7.82
CA TRP A 102 18.07 -20.03 -8.11
C TRP A 102 18.19 -20.31 -9.61
N GLY A 103 17.93 -19.32 -10.46
CA GLY A 103 18.02 -19.45 -11.91
C GLY A 103 16.86 -20.22 -12.52
N LEU A 104 15.77 -20.42 -11.76
CA LEU A 104 14.54 -21.02 -12.26
C LEU A 104 13.66 -19.95 -12.92
N ASP A 105 12.89 -20.37 -13.93
CA ASP A 105 11.93 -19.52 -14.62
C ASP A 105 10.52 -19.74 -14.03
N PRO A 106 9.96 -18.77 -13.25
CA PRO A 106 8.65 -18.90 -12.63
C PRO A 106 7.47 -18.99 -13.61
N PHE A 107 7.69 -18.66 -14.89
CA PHE A 107 6.67 -18.78 -15.94
C PHE A 107 6.52 -20.22 -16.45
N THR A 108 7.48 -21.10 -16.16
CA THR A 108 7.53 -22.46 -16.71
C THR A 108 7.39 -23.56 -15.68
N ILE A 109 7.43 -23.22 -14.39
CA ILE A 109 7.43 -24.18 -13.28
C ILE A 109 6.34 -23.79 -12.28
N LEU A 110 5.48 -24.74 -11.93
CA LEU A 110 4.51 -24.54 -10.86
C LEU A 110 5.21 -24.61 -9.50
N PRO A 111 4.80 -23.83 -8.50
CA PRO A 111 5.31 -23.99 -7.13
C PRO A 111 5.25 -25.43 -6.64
N ALA A 112 4.13 -26.13 -6.91
CA ALA A 112 3.93 -27.50 -6.48
C ALA A 112 4.88 -28.51 -7.14
N GLU A 113 5.46 -28.19 -8.30
CA GLU A 113 6.39 -29.07 -9.02
C GLU A 113 7.83 -28.98 -8.50
N SER A 114 8.22 -27.83 -7.96
CA SER A 114 9.58 -27.59 -7.46
C SER A 114 9.67 -27.57 -5.93
N PHE A 115 8.55 -27.59 -5.23
CA PHE A 115 8.54 -27.69 -3.76
C PHE A 115 9.34 -28.91 -3.28
N GLY A 116 10.25 -28.70 -2.33
CA GLY A 116 11.13 -29.76 -1.80
C GLY A 116 12.37 -30.08 -2.65
N THR A 117 12.51 -29.53 -3.86
CA THR A 117 13.75 -29.63 -4.67
C THR A 117 14.74 -28.50 -4.40
N LEU A 118 14.34 -27.54 -3.57
CA LEU A 118 15.01 -26.28 -3.34
C LEU A 118 15.97 -26.38 -2.15
N SER A 119 17.00 -25.52 -2.15
CA SER A 119 18.12 -25.57 -1.20
C SER A 119 17.67 -25.60 0.28
N PRO A 120 18.38 -26.32 1.17
CA PRO A 120 18.19 -26.23 2.62
C PRO A 120 18.38 -24.81 3.17
N GLU A 121 19.19 -23.99 2.49
CA GLU A 121 19.35 -22.58 2.84
C GLU A 121 18.03 -21.84 2.55
N ARG A 122 17.41 -21.32 3.61
CA ARG A 122 16.15 -20.56 3.60
C ARG A 122 14.89 -21.39 3.37
N ALA A 123 14.98 -22.70 3.57
CA ALA A 123 13.86 -23.64 3.47
C ALA A 123 12.64 -23.15 4.26
N SER A 124 12.80 -22.71 5.51
CA SER A 124 11.68 -22.29 6.35
C SER A 124 10.86 -21.11 5.81
N LEU A 125 11.51 -20.13 5.16
CA LEU A 125 10.85 -18.93 4.66
C LEU A 125 10.12 -19.22 3.34
N VAL A 126 10.74 -20.05 2.49
CA VAL A 126 10.17 -20.52 1.23
C VAL A 126 9.04 -21.52 1.44
N GLU A 127 9.19 -22.42 2.41
CA GLU A 127 8.15 -23.34 2.88
C GLU A 127 6.96 -22.57 3.42
N HIS A 128 7.19 -21.58 4.29
CA HIS A 128 6.11 -20.74 4.81
C HIS A 128 5.37 -20.01 3.68
N ALA A 129 6.08 -19.47 2.69
CA ALA A 129 5.45 -18.85 1.54
C ALA A 129 4.62 -19.86 0.73
N PHE A 130 5.17 -21.04 0.45
CA PHE A 130 4.48 -22.11 -0.26
C PHE A 130 3.19 -22.53 0.44
N GLU A 131 3.24 -22.80 1.74
CA GLU A 131 2.09 -23.29 2.52
C GLU A 131 0.94 -22.28 2.59
N ASN A 132 1.24 -20.98 2.50
CA ASN A 132 0.24 -19.92 2.68
C ASN A 132 -0.22 -19.26 1.38
N MET A 133 0.42 -19.54 0.23
CA MET A 133 -0.05 -19.02 -1.05
C MET A 133 -1.28 -19.78 -1.54
N ASN A 134 -2.22 -19.07 -2.15
CA ASN A 134 -3.37 -19.67 -2.85
C ASN A 134 -3.03 -20.19 -4.27
N SER A 135 -1.78 -19.97 -4.71
CA SER A 135 -1.34 -20.11 -6.11
C SER A 135 -0.37 -21.27 -6.36
N GLN A 136 -0.33 -22.27 -5.46
CA GLN A 136 0.61 -23.41 -5.55
C GLN A 136 0.54 -24.17 -6.90
N GLY A 137 -0.66 -24.26 -7.48
CA GLY A 137 -0.93 -24.95 -8.75
C GLY A 137 -1.02 -24.03 -9.97
N TYR A 138 -0.54 -22.79 -9.88
CA TYR A 138 -0.63 -21.82 -10.97
C TYR A 138 0.74 -21.29 -11.39
N TYR A 139 0.97 -21.18 -12.69
CA TYR A 139 2.12 -20.43 -13.23
C TYR A 139 2.02 -18.97 -12.82
N THR A 140 3.17 -18.30 -12.76
CA THR A 140 3.15 -16.88 -12.40
C THR A 140 2.39 -16.08 -13.44
N VAL A 141 1.53 -15.17 -12.98
CA VAL A 141 0.82 -14.19 -13.81
C VAL A 141 1.51 -12.83 -13.79
N TYR A 142 2.55 -12.69 -12.97
CA TYR A 142 3.20 -11.42 -12.72
C TYR A 142 4.23 -11.12 -13.82
N PRO A 143 4.16 -9.96 -14.49
CA PRO A 143 5.00 -9.65 -15.63
C PRO A 143 6.49 -9.55 -15.24
N PRO A 144 7.42 -9.64 -16.22
CA PRO A 144 8.86 -9.68 -15.95
C PRO A 144 9.41 -8.53 -15.10
N LEU A 145 8.83 -7.33 -15.21
CA LEU A 145 9.23 -6.20 -14.35
C LEU A 145 9.00 -6.50 -12.87
N LEU A 146 7.88 -7.13 -12.51
CA LEU A 146 7.60 -7.49 -11.13
C LEU A 146 8.51 -8.62 -10.65
N GLN A 147 8.81 -9.59 -11.51
CA GLN A 147 9.78 -10.64 -11.22
C GLN A 147 11.16 -10.08 -10.83
N CYS A 148 11.61 -9.01 -11.50
CA CYS A 148 12.83 -8.30 -11.12
C CYS A 148 12.74 -7.68 -9.72
N ILE A 149 11.60 -7.07 -9.37
CA ILE A 149 11.37 -6.50 -8.04
C ILE A 149 11.35 -7.60 -6.97
N PHE A 150 10.71 -8.72 -7.24
CA PHE A 150 10.63 -9.87 -6.33
C PHE A 150 12.01 -10.47 -6.07
N ARG A 151 12.77 -10.70 -7.15
CA ARG A 151 14.16 -11.18 -7.08
C ARG A 151 15.05 -10.23 -6.29
N LEU A 152 14.91 -8.93 -6.51
CA LEU A 152 15.65 -7.89 -5.80
C LEU A 152 15.31 -7.91 -4.30
N ALA A 153 14.03 -7.93 -3.95
CA ALA A 153 13.60 -7.99 -2.56
C ALA A 153 14.18 -9.21 -1.84
N ALA A 154 14.05 -10.39 -2.43
CA ALA A 154 14.65 -11.61 -1.90
C ALA A 154 16.19 -11.54 -1.80
N TRP A 155 16.85 -10.70 -2.62
CA TRP A 155 18.33 -10.65 -2.67
C TRP A 155 18.87 -9.71 -1.60
N VAL A 156 18.19 -8.58 -1.42
CA VAL A 156 18.52 -7.58 -0.39
C VAL A 156 18.14 -8.09 1.01
N ALA A 157 17.03 -8.83 1.13
CA ALA A 157 16.49 -9.27 2.41
C ALA A 157 16.23 -10.80 2.47
N PRO A 158 17.25 -11.63 2.23
CA PRO A 158 17.09 -13.08 2.05
C PRO A 158 16.56 -13.84 3.26
N GLU A 159 16.62 -13.26 4.45
CA GLU A 159 16.21 -13.92 5.70
C GLU A 159 14.99 -13.24 6.37
N SER A 160 14.38 -12.24 5.70
CA SER A 160 13.29 -11.45 6.30
C SER A 160 12.19 -11.11 5.30
N TRP A 161 11.11 -11.90 5.33
CA TRP A 161 9.92 -11.65 4.54
C TRP A 161 9.30 -10.27 4.81
N ARG A 162 9.38 -9.77 6.05
CA ARG A 162 8.92 -8.42 6.40
C ARG A 162 9.70 -7.33 5.66
N LEU A 163 11.02 -7.47 5.56
CA LEU A 163 11.86 -6.51 4.85
C LEU A 163 11.69 -6.67 3.32
N GLN A 164 11.47 -7.88 2.81
CA GLN A 164 11.12 -8.10 1.40
C GLN A 164 9.83 -7.37 1.02
N ILE A 165 8.77 -7.53 1.82
CA ILE A 165 7.50 -6.79 1.65
C ILE A 165 7.75 -5.29 1.68
N ALA A 166 8.51 -4.79 2.66
CA ALA A 166 8.80 -3.36 2.76
C ALA A 166 9.52 -2.84 1.50
N ILE A 167 10.51 -3.58 0.98
CA ILE A 167 11.20 -3.23 -0.26
C ILE A 167 10.22 -3.16 -1.44
N MET A 168 9.36 -4.16 -1.60
CA MET A 168 8.32 -4.16 -2.64
C MET A 168 7.38 -2.95 -2.51
N LYS A 169 6.96 -2.62 -1.27
CA LYS A 169 6.12 -1.45 -0.98
C LYS A 169 6.83 -0.12 -1.26
N LEU A 170 8.16 -0.06 -1.18
CA LEU A 170 8.89 1.15 -1.57
C LEU A 170 8.80 1.43 -3.09
N PHE A 171 8.74 0.39 -3.93
CA PHE A 171 8.48 0.56 -5.36
C PHE A 171 7.05 1.08 -5.59
N ILE A 172 6.06 0.52 -4.89
CA ILE A 172 4.67 1.01 -4.93
C ILE A 172 4.59 2.47 -4.46
N LEU A 173 5.23 2.80 -3.34
CA LEU A 173 5.23 4.15 -2.80
C LEU A 173 5.88 5.14 -3.78
N ALA A 174 6.98 4.75 -4.42
CA ALA A 174 7.63 5.57 -5.44
C ALA A 174 6.70 5.79 -6.66
N ALA A 175 5.99 4.75 -7.09
CA ALA A 175 5.01 4.84 -8.17
C ALA A 175 3.83 5.75 -7.80
N GLU A 176 3.28 5.59 -6.61
CA GLU A 176 2.19 6.42 -6.09
C GLU A 176 2.59 7.90 -5.96
N VAL A 177 3.79 8.19 -5.44
CA VAL A 177 4.35 9.55 -5.41
C VAL A 177 4.51 10.10 -6.82
N GLY A 178 5.02 9.28 -7.76
CA GLY A 178 5.15 9.63 -9.17
C GLY A 178 3.80 9.95 -9.83
N SER A 179 2.77 9.13 -9.58
CA SER A 179 1.40 9.31 -10.06
C SER A 179 0.79 10.60 -9.52
N ILE A 180 0.89 10.85 -8.21
CA ILE A 180 0.41 12.11 -7.61
C ILE A 180 1.15 13.32 -8.20
N TRP A 181 2.47 13.24 -8.34
CA TRP A 181 3.27 14.29 -8.96
C TRP A 181 2.85 14.57 -10.41
N LEU A 182 2.65 13.51 -11.20
CA LEU A 182 2.21 13.63 -12.59
C LEU A 182 0.81 14.23 -12.67
N LEU A 183 -0.11 13.79 -11.81
CA LEU A 183 -1.46 14.37 -11.71
C LEU A 183 -1.40 15.86 -11.36
N CYS A 184 -0.56 16.28 -10.42
CA CYS A 184 -0.34 17.71 -10.13
C CYS A 184 0.16 18.49 -11.36
N ARG A 185 1.06 17.90 -12.16
CA ARG A 185 1.56 18.52 -13.40
C ARG A 185 0.50 18.63 -14.49
N LEU A 186 -0.38 17.63 -14.59
CA LEU A 186 -1.41 17.56 -15.64
C LEU A 186 -2.68 18.33 -15.28
N ALA A 187 -3.03 18.43 -14.00
CA ALA A 187 -4.32 18.94 -13.54
C ALA A 187 -4.58 20.42 -13.89
N LYS A 188 -3.56 21.24 -14.22
CA LYS A 188 -3.67 22.70 -14.37
C LYS A 188 -4.39 23.33 -13.15
N ASP A 189 -4.59 24.65 -13.11
CA ASP A 189 -5.21 25.28 -11.93
C ASP A 189 -6.69 24.89 -11.70
N ARG A 190 -7.36 24.30 -12.70
CA ARG A 190 -8.80 24.02 -12.70
C ARG A 190 -9.18 22.66 -12.10
N TYR A 191 -8.27 21.68 -12.06
CA TYR A 191 -8.61 20.30 -11.66
C TYR A 191 -7.86 19.81 -10.42
N HIS A 192 -7.49 20.72 -9.51
CA HIS A 192 -6.86 20.38 -8.22
C HIS A 192 -7.64 19.32 -7.42
N TRP A 193 -8.97 19.32 -7.51
CA TRP A 193 -9.83 18.34 -6.85
C TRP A 193 -9.63 16.92 -7.42
N ALA A 194 -9.28 16.78 -8.69
CA ALA A 194 -9.04 15.46 -9.31
C ALA A 194 -7.77 14.81 -8.73
N VAL A 195 -6.74 15.61 -8.43
CA VAL A 195 -5.55 15.14 -7.72
C VAL A 195 -5.93 14.60 -6.34
N TRP A 196 -6.76 15.34 -5.59
CA TRP A 196 -7.21 14.92 -4.26
C TRP A 196 -8.11 13.69 -4.30
N LEU A 197 -8.93 13.56 -5.35
CA LEU A 197 -9.77 12.38 -5.54
C LEU A 197 -8.91 11.12 -5.61
N TYR A 198 -7.79 11.15 -6.33
CA TYR A 198 -6.85 10.03 -6.37
C TYR A 198 -6.05 9.90 -5.07
N ALA A 199 -5.40 10.99 -4.65
CA ALA A 199 -4.41 10.97 -3.57
C ALA A 199 -5.01 10.53 -2.23
N LEU A 200 -6.25 10.92 -1.92
CA LEU A 200 -6.90 10.56 -0.66
C LEU A 200 -7.86 9.35 -0.76
N ASN A 201 -7.99 8.70 -1.92
CA ASN A 201 -8.94 7.59 -2.06
C ASN A 201 -8.53 6.43 -1.13
N PRO A 202 -9.40 6.02 -0.17
CA PRO A 202 -9.09 4.94 0.76
C PRO A 202 -8.72 3.62 0.07
N LEU A 203 -9.39 3.26 -1.04
CA LEU A 203 -9.08 2.03 -1.78
C LEU A 203 -7.70 2.11 -2.44
N VAL A 204 -7.37 3.25 -3.07
CA VAL A 204 -6.06 3.44 -3.71
C VAL A 204 -4.94 3.30 -2.67
N ILE A 205 -5.11 3.92 -1.50
CA ILE A 205 -4.10 3.85 -0.43
C ILE A 205 -3.96 2.43 0.12
N VAL A 206 -5.09 1.83 0.52
CA VAL A 206 -5.09 0.55 1.24
C VAL A 206 -4.77 -0.62 0.33
N GLU A 207 -5.37 -0.71 -0.85
CA GLU A 207 -5.15 -1.86 -1.75
C GLU A 207 -3.74 -1.81 -2.34
N LEU A 208 -3.33 -0.67 -2.90
CA LEU A 208 -2.01 -0.57 -3.55
C LEU A 208 -0.88 -0.69 -2.53
N THR A 209 -0.87 0.17 -1.49
CA THR A 209 0.25 0.22 -0.55
C THR A 209 0.08 -0.75 0.62
N GLY A 210 -1.12 -0.86 1.19
CA GLY A 210 -1.40 -1.73 2.33
C GLY A 210 -1.39 -3.21 1.96
N ALA A 211 -2.16 -3.60 0.94
CA ALA A 211 -2.29 -4.98 0.47
C ALA A 211 -1.18 -5.41 -0.49
N LEU A 212 -0.30 -4.48 -0.90
CA LEU A 212 0.82 -4.72 -1.83
C LEU A 212 0.34 -5.14 -3.23
N HIS A 213 -0.64 -4.42 -3.75
CA HIS A 213 -1.13 -4.59 -5.12
C HIS A 213 -0.30 -3.74 -6.10
N PHE A 214 0.19 -4.40 -7.15
CA PHE A 214 1.16 -3.83 -8.10
C PHE A 214 0.55 -3.02 -9.24
N GLU A 215 -0.76 -2.84 -9.25
CA GLU A 215 -1.54 -1.99 -10.15
C GLU A 215 -1.14 -0.50 -10.07
N ALA A 216 -0.30 -0.14 -9.10
CA ALA A 216 0.33 1.18 -9.00
C ALA A 216 1.45 1.42 -10.03
N LEU A 217 2.06 0.36 -10.57
CA LEU A 217 3.16 0.40 -11.56
C LEU A 217 2.66 0.33 -13.00
#